data_AF-A0A812CFU2-F1
#
_entry.id   AF-A0A812CFU2-F1
#
_cell.length_a   1.000
_cell.length_b   1.000
_cell.length_c   1.000
_cell.angle_alpha   90.00
_cell.angle_beta   90.00
_cell.angle_gamma   90.00
#
_symmetry.space_group_name_H-M   'P 1'
#
loop_
_entity.id
_entity.type
_entity.pdbx_description
1 polymer ?
#
loop_
_entity_poly.entity_id
_entity_poly.type
_entity_poly.pdbx_seq_one_letter_code
_entity_poly.pdbx_strand_id
1 'polypeptide(L)'
;MGAMVAALKSFSGSSSGGVDGLRPGHIKDLISAHTAEAGEHLKISITALINSLLRAEIPQHARDLIFSANLTALKRKDGGIRPIAVGNIFRRLAAKIACRVVMKETGHELRPVQLGVGIQGGCEAAVHATRSFFENTSHAPPRILLKLDMKNAFNSIRRDHALEVCHQRTPSIFKLAHLSYSHPSMLIASHNIISSATVIQQGDPLGPLLFAMAIDGVARSIASLFNIWYLDDATLGGPIEAVAADLRRVIPALSLLELEINSSKSEIINLNYTADDFDGWCYLRILDSRMRKLK
;
A
#
# COMPACT_ATOMS: atom_id res chain seq x y z
N MET A 1 -24.48 5.20 13.00
CA MET A 1 -23.51 5.40 14.13
C MET A 1 -22.55 4.23 14.35
N GLY A 2 -22.99 2.97 14.33
CA GLY A 2 -22.13 1.81 14.67
C GLY A 2 -20.81 1.71 13.89
N ALA A 3 -20.84 1.90 12.56
CA ALA A 3 -19.64 1.86 11.72
C ALA A 3 -18.61 2.94 12.06
N MET A 4 -19.08 4.17 12.35
CA MET A 4 -18.23 5.30 12.73
C MET A 4 -17.49 5.03 14.04
N VAL A 5 -18.22 4.62 15.08
CA VAL A 5 -17.63 4.31 16.40
C VAL A 5 -16.67 3.13 16.30
N ALA A 6 -17.04 2.07 15.57
CA ALA A 6 -16.16 0.93 15.35
C ALA A 6 -14.89 1.31 14.60
N ALA A 7 -14.97 2.23 13.63
CA ALA A 7 -13.80 2.71 12.88
C ALA A 7 -12.90 3.57 13.77
N LEU A 8 -13.49 4.46 14.58
CA LEU A 8 -12.76 5.27 15.54
C LEU A 8 -12.01 4.42 16.57
N LYS A 9 -12.68 3.40 17.12
CA LYS A 9 -12.07 2.46 18.09
C LYS A 9 -10.87 1.71 17.53
N SER A 10 -10.82 1.50 16.20
CA SER A 10 -9.71 0.80 15.54
C SER A 10 -8.41 1.61 15.37
N PHE A 11 -8.42 2.92 15.65
CA PHE A 11 -7.17 3.68 15.71
C PHE A 11 -6.37 3.31 16.97
N SER A 12 -5.04 3.23 16.85
CA SER A 12 -4.16 3.09 18.01
C SER A 12 -4.27 4.29 18.95
N GLY A 13 -4.01 4.09 20.25
CA GLY A 13 -3.99 5.18 21.22
C GLY A 13 -2.89 6.22 20.95
N SER A 14 -1.80 5.80 20.30
CA SER A 14 -0.68 6.66 19.90
C SER A 14 -0.86 7.36 18.56
N SER A 15 -2.01 7.22 17.90
CA SER A 15 -2.22 7.81 16.57
C SER A 15 -2.23 9.34 16.62
N SER A 16 -1.37 9.95 15.81
CA SER A 16 -1.24 11.42 15.74
C SER A 16 -2.41 12.08 15.00
N GLY A 17 -2.59 13.37 15.24
CA GLY A 17 -3.58 14.22 14.57
C GLY A 17 -3.06 14.83 13.28
N GLY A 18 -3.98 15.33 12.45
CA GLY A 18 -3.64 16.09 11.25
C GLY A 18 -3.26 17.53 11.61
N VAL A 19 -3.35 18.41 10.62
CA VAL A 19 -3.03 19.84 10.75
C VAL A 19 -3.88 20.54 11.83
N ASP A 20 -5.10 20.05 12.07
CA ASP A 20 -6.02 20.53 13.10
C ASP A 20 -5.64 20.12 14.54
N GLY A 21 -4.61 19.29 14.71
CA GLY A 21 -4.18 18.79 16.02
C GLY A 21 -5.11 17.76 16.66
N LEU A 22 -6.26 17.45 16.05
CA LEU A 22 -7.23 16.50 16.60
C LEU A 22 -6.73 15.06 16.46
N ARG A 23 -6.57 14.39 17.59
CA ARG A 23 -6.13 12.99 17.66
C ARG A 23 -7.33 12.05 17.81
N PRO A 24 -7.22 10.79 17.35
CA PRO A 24 -8.23 9.78 17.65
C PRO A 24 -8.54 9.61 19.13
N GLY A 25 -7.55 9.79 20.01
CA GLY A 25 -7.77 9.82 21.46
C GLY A 25 -8.78 10.89 21.88
N HIS A 26 -8.59 12.14 21.44
CA HIS A 26 -9.49 13.25 21.79
C HIS A 26 -10.93 12.95 21.37
N ILE A 27 -11.13 12.43 20.16
CA ILE A 27 -12.50 12.12 19.71
C ILE A 27 -13.10 10.95 20.49
N LYS A 28 -12.31 9.94 20.88
CA LYS A 28 -12.79 8.83 21.73
C LYS A 28 -13.25 9.34 23.10
N ASP A 29 -12.50 10.26 23.70
CA ASP A 29 -12.82 10.84 25.00
C ASP A 29 -14.08 11.72 24.92
N LEU A 30 -14.18 12.54 23.87
CA LEU A 30 -15.32 13.44 23.63
C LEU A 30 -16.63 12.74 23.28
N ILE A 31 -16.59 11.47 22.85
CA ILE A 31 -17.80 10.67 22.60
C ILE A 31 -18.03 9.58 23.65
N SER A 32 -17.24 9.59 24.72
CA SER A 32 -17.31 8.61 25.79
C SER A 32 -18.63 8.73 26.57
N ALA A 33 -18.99 7.68 27.30
CA ALA A 33 -20.20 7.68 28.14
C ALA A 33 -20.19 8.83 29.18
N HIS A 34 -19.02 9.31 29.58
CA HIS A 34 -18.87 10.41 30.55
C HIS A 34 -19.36 11.76 30.02
N THR A 35 -19.47 11.92 28.69
CA THR A 35 -19.93 13.16 28.05
C THR A 35 -21.45 13.19 27.81
N ALA A 36 -22.16 12.12 28.19
CA ALA A 36 -23.62 12.00 28.13
C ALA A 36 -24.21 12.49 26.80
N GLU A 37 -25.24 13.34 26.85
CA GLU A 37 -25.97 13.85 25.68
C GLU A 37 -25.08 14.61 24.69
N ALA A 38 -24.12 15.41 25.19
CA ALA A 38 -23.20 16.15 24.33
C ALA A 38 -22.34 15.20 23.46
N GLY A 39 -21.91 14.08 24.03
CA GLY A 39 -21.20 13.03 23.29
C GLY A 39 -22.06 12.35 22.23
N GLU A 40 -23.35 12.12 22.50
CA GLU A 40 -24.30 11.58 21.52
C GLU A 40 -24.52 12.55 20.35
N HIS A 41 -24.73 13.84 20.64
CA HIS A 41 -24.85 14.87 19.61
C HIS A 41 -23.58 14.98 18.76
N LEU A 42 -22.40 14.91 19.38
CA LEU A 42 -21.14 14.89 18.65
C LEU A 42 -21.01 13.66 17.74
N LYS A 43 -21.45 12.46 18.20
CA LYS A 43 -21.47 11.25 17.37
C LYS A 43 -22.36 11.42 16.14
N ILE A 44 -23.51 12.07 16.27
CA ILE A 44 -24.42 12.37 15.16
C ILE A 44 -23.74 13.32 14.17
N SER A 45 -23.18 14.43 14.64
CA SER A 45 -22.49 15.42 13.81
C SER A 45 -21.29 14.84 13.06
N ILE A 46 -20.45 14.04 13.74
CA ILE A 46 -19.33 13.34 13.10
C ILE A 46 -19.86 12.37 12.05
N THR A 47 -20.91 11.60 12.36
CA THR A 47 -21.51 10.66 11.39
C THR A 47 -22.00 11.41 10.14
N ALA A 48 -22.66 12.56 10.31
CA ALA A 48 -23.09 13.39 9.19
C ALA A 48 -21.91 13.88 8.34
N LEU A 49 -20.84 14.40 8.96
CA LEU A 49 -19.62 14.81 8.26
C LEU A 49 -18.99 13.65 7.48
N ILE A 50 -18.87 12.46 8.08
CA ILE A 50 -18.33 11.29 7.41
C ILE A 50 -19.20 10.89 6.21
N ASN A 51 -20.52 10.93 6.33
CA ASN A 51 -21.42 10.65 5.21
C ASN A 51 -21.26 11.66 4.07
N SER A 52 -21.03 12.94 4.38
CA SER A 52 -20.72 13.95 3.35
C SER A 52 -19.37 13.68 2.68
N LEU A 53 -18.33 13.33 3.43
CA LEU A 53 -17.03 12.94 2.88
C LEU A 53 -17.12 11.70 1.97
N LEU A 54 -17.84 10.67 2.40
CA LEU A 54 -18.05 9.44 1.61
C LEU A 54 -18.78 9.71 0.29
N ARG A 55 -19.71 10.67 0.29
CA ARG A 55 -20.45 11.09 -0.91
C ARG A 55 -19.72 12.14 -1.75
N ALA A 56 -18.55 12.60 -1.30
CA ALA A 56 -17.82 13.73 -1.86
C ALA A 56 -18.62 15.04 -1.91
N GLU A 57 -19.52 15.23 -0.95
CA GLU A 57 -20.39 16.41 -0.82
C GLU A 57 -19.82 17.38 0.21
N ILE A 58 -18.64 17.94 -0.08
CA ILE A 58 -18.03 18.99 0.75
C ILE A 58 -17.59 20.19 -0.10
N PRO A 59 -17.61 21.42 0.44
CA PRO A 59 -17.04 22.57 -0.25
C PRO A 59 -15.54 22.45 -0.49
N GLN A 60 -15.03 23.08 -1.56
CA GLN A 60 -13.61 23.02 -1.92
C GLN A 60 -12.67 23.52 -0.80
N HIS A 61 -13.01 24.62 -0.13
CA HIS A 61 -12.21 25.15 0.99
C HIS A 61 -12.09 24.15 2.15
N ALA A 62 -13.17 23.38 2.42
CA ALA A 62 -13.16 22.35 3.44
C ALA A 62 -12.31 21.15 2.99
N ARG A 63 -12.33 20.82 1.69
CA ARG A 63 -11.47 19.79 1.11
C ARG A 63 -10.00 20.13 1.34
N ASP A 64 -9.57 21.35 1.05
CA ASP A 64 -8.17 21.73 1.16
C ASP A 64 -7.61 21.56 2.59
N LEU A 65 -8.44 21.87 3.60
CA LEU A 65 -8.09 21.65 5.00
C LEU A 65 -8.18 20.16 5.40
N ILE A 66 -9.30 19.48 5.13
CA ILE A 66 -9.53 18.09 5.56
C ILE A 66 -8.56 17.11 4.89
N PHE A 67 -8.13 17.41 3.65
CA PHE A 67 -7.23 16.55 2.90
C PHE A 67 -5.77 16.96 3.02
N SER A 68 -5.46 18.05 3.74
CA SER A 68 -4.10 18.34 4.18
C SER A 68 -3.58 17.30 5.17
N ALA A 69 -2.25 17.22 5.31
CA ALA A 69 -1.60 16.31 6.24
C ALA A 69 -0.32 16.91 6.82
N ASN A 70 0.00 16.56 8.07
CA ASN A 70 1.32 16.82 8.64
C ASN A 70 2.31 15.79 8.10
N LEU A 71 3.44 16.25 7.57
CA LEU A 71 4.49 15.38 7.05
C LEU A 71 5.56 15.14 8.12
N THR A 72 5.71 13.88 8.53
CA THR A 72 6.72 13.46 9.49
C THR A 72 7.77 12.60 8.80
N ALA A 73 9.03 13.04 8.85
CA ALA A 73 10.16 12.27 8.34
C ALA A 73 10.63 11.24 9.40
N LEU A 74 10.32 9.97 9.19
CA LEU A 74 10.79 8.88 10.05
C LEU A 74 12.15 8.38 9.56
N LYS A 75 13.11 8.20 10.47
CA LYS A 75 14.39 7.57 10.15
C LYS A 75 14.21 6.06 10.02
N ARG A 76 14.66 5.49 8.90
CA ARG A 76 14.79 4.04 8.70
C ARG A 76 16.06 3.55 9.39
N LYS A 77 16.11 2.25 9.71
CA LYS A 77 17.30 1.60 10.28
C LYS A 77 18.52 1.65 9.35
N ASP A 78 18.30 1.71 8.05
CA ASP A 78 19.34 1.80 7.01
C ASP A 78 19.80 3.25 6.73
N GLY A 79 19.42 4.22 7.57
CA GLY A 79 19.74 5.63 7.40
C GLY A 79 18.84 6.38 6.40
N GLY A 80 17.98 5.68 5.66
CA GLY A 80 17.00 6.30 4.76
C GLY A 80 15.88 7.04 5.50
N ILE A 81 15.11 7.85 4.78
CA ILE A 81 13.94 8.56 5.33
C ILE A 81 12.66 7.92 4.80
N ARG A 82 11.66 7.75 5.69
CA ARG A 82 10.29 7.38 5.35
C ARG A 82 9.34 8.53 5.70
N PRO A 83 8.88 9.31 4.72
CA PRO A 83 7.90 10.35 4.97
C PRO A 83 6.53 9.72 5.23
N ILE A 84 5.88 10.12 6.33
CA ILE A 84 4.51 9.73 6.67
C ILE A 84 3.63 10.98 6.68
N ALA A 85 2.56 10.95 5.88
CA ALA A 85 1.55 11.98 5.84
C ALA A 85 0.44 11.63 6.84
N VAL A 86 0.39 12.34 7.97
CA VAL A 86 -0.66 12.21 8.97
C VAL A 86 -1.83 13.10 8.59
N GLY A 87 -2.81 12.52 7.89
CA GLY A 87 -4.01 13.22 7.46
C GLY A 87 -4.98 13.56 8.60
N ASN A 88 -5.95 14.42 8.30
CA ASN A 88 -7.06 14.72 9.20
C ASN A 88 -7.77 13.45 9.70
N ILE A 89 -8.24 13.46 10.95
CA ILE A 89 -8.93 12.30 11.51
C ILE A 89 -10.21 11.94 10.76
N PHE A 90 -11.02 12.92 10.35
CA PHE A 90 -12.30 12.66 9.69
C PHE A 90 -12.10 12.07 8.30
N ARG A 91 -11.08 12.52 7.56
CA ARG A 91 -10.64 11.87 6.32
C ARG A 91 -10.23 10.43 6.56
N ARG A 92 -9.35 10.17 7.54
CA ARG A 92 -8.88 8.81 7.86
C ARG A 92 -10.03 7.92 8.35
N LEU A 93 -11.01 8.48 9.04
CA LEU A 93 -12.19 7.76 9.52
C LEU A 93 -13.09 7.35 8.34
N ALA A 94 -13.37 8.27 7.42
CA ALA A 94 -14.08 7.97 6.16
C ALA A 94 -13.34 6.90 5.36
N ALA A 95 -12.02 7.03 5.21
CA ALA A 95 -11.17 6.05 4.53
C ALA A 95 -11.24 4.65 5.17
N LYS A 96 -11.17 4.54 6.51
CA LYS A 96 -11.31 3.24 7.20
C LYS A 96 -12.70 2.61 7.00
N ILE A 97 -13.75 3.42 7.01
CA ILE A 97 -15.12 2.93 6.78
C ILE A 97 -15.28 2.45 5.34
N ALA A 98 -14.85 3.26 4.37
CA ALA A 98 -14.86 2.90 2.95
C ALA A 98 -14.08 1.60 2.69
N CYS A 99 -12.85 1.50 3.21
CA CYS A 99 -12.06 0.28 3.12
C CYS A 99 -12.83 -0.93 3.65
N ARG A 100 -13.42 -0.86 4.85
CA ARG A 100 -14.16 -2.01 5.43
C ARG A 100 -15.28 -2.54 4.54
N VAL A 101 -15.90 -1.70 3.72
CA VAL A 101 -16.97 -2.10 2.81
C VAL A 101 -16.45 -3.02 1.70
N VAL A 102 -15.29 -2.69 1.11
CA VAL A 102 -14.78 -3.38 -0.09
C VAL A 102 -13.67 -4.38 0.20
N MET A 103 -12.97 -4.22 1.33
CA MET A 103 -11.72 -4.92 1.65
C MET A 103 -11.82 -6.45 1.56
N LYS A 104 -12.95 -7.04 1.98
CA LYS A 104 -13.12 -8.50 1.98
C LYS A 104 -13.19 -9.06 0.56
N GLU A 105 -13.99 -8.42 -0.29
CA GLU A 105 -14.21 -8.82 -1.68
C GLU A 105 -12.96 -8.56 -2.51
N THR A 106 -12.40 -7.35 -2.44
CA THR A 106 -11.17 -7.01 -3.15
C THR A 106 -9.99 -7.87 -2.68
N GLY A 107 -9.87 -8.14 -1.37
CA GLY A 107 -8.85 -9.05 -0.86
C GLY A 107 -9.03 -10.50 -1.30
N HIS A 108 -10.25 -10.93 -1.62
CA HIS A 108 -10.51 -12.24 -2.24
C HIS A 108 -10.12 -12.25 -3.71
N GLU A 109 -10.48 -11.21 -4.44
CA GLU A 109 -10.11 -11.01 -5.84
C GLU A 109 -8.58 -10.96 -6.02
N LEU A 110 -7.86 -10.25 -5.13
CA LEU A 110 -6.40 -10.07 -5.18
C LEU A 110 -5.59 -11.35 -4.93
N ARG A 111 -6.20 -12.38 -4.32
CA ARG A 111 -5.53 -13.67 -4.09
C ARG A 111 -5.39 -14.48 -5.40
N PRO A 112 -4.44 -15.43 -5.45
CA PRO A 112 -3.39 -15.71 -4.45
C PRO A 112 -2.16 -14.80 -4.60
N VAL A 113 -2.13 -13.93 -5.61
CA VAL A 113 -0.93 -13.18 -6.00
C VAL A 113 -0.63 -12.03 -5.04
N GLN A 114 -1.61 -11.18 -4.74
CA GLN A 114 -1.42 -10.02 -3.87
C GLN A 114 -2.01 -10.28 -2.48
N LEU A 115 -1.14 -10.37 -1.48
CA LEU A 115 -1.44 -10.76 -0.11
C LEU A 115 -1.41 -9.60 0.90
N GLY A 116 -1.04 -8.40 0.47
CA GLY A 116 -0.82 -7.24 1.32
C GLY A 116 -2.08 -6.50 1.78
N VAL A 117 -3.27 -6.84 1.26
CA VAL A 117 -4.51 -6.11 1.52
C VAL A 117 -5.70 -7.07 1.67
N GLY A 118 -6.45 -6.89 2.75
CA GLY A 118 -7.76 -7.53 2.94
C GLY A 118 -7.73 -9.04 3.20
N ILE A 119 -6.57 -9.56 3.59
CA ILE A 119 -6.36 -10.99 3.84
C ILE A 119 -5.84 -11.18 5.25
N GLN A 120 -6.61 -11.88 6.07
CA GLN A 120 -6.18 -12.26 7.40
C GLN A 120 -5.04 -13.26 7.29
N GLY A 121 -3.92 -12.98 7.96
CA GLY A 121 -2.74 -13.84 7.90
C GLY A 121 -1.98 -13.77 6.56
N GLY A 122 -2.18 -12.73 5.74
CA GLY A 122 -1.57 -12.65 4.41
C GLY A 122 -0.04 -12.66 4.42
N CYS A 123 0.59 -12.09 5.45
CA CYS A 123 2.04 -12.11 5.62
C CYS A 123 2.54 -13.53 5.94
N GLU A 124 1.86 -14.18 6.88
CA GLU A 124 2.13 -15.55 7.30
C GLU A 124 1.95 -16.53 6.13
N ALA A 125 0.88 -16.36 5.35
CA ALA A 125 0.64 -17.13 4.13
C ALA A 125 1.78 -16.96 3.11
N ALA A 126 2.26 -15.73 2.89
CA ALA A 126 3.40 -15.47 2.02
C ALA A 126 4.68 -16.19 2.50
N VAL A 127 4.96 -16.11 3.80
CA VAL A 127 6.13 -16.77 4.42
C VAL A 127 6.03 -18.29 4.29
N HIS A 128 4.89 -18.88 4.65
CA HIS A 128 4.68 -20.32 4.55
C HIS A 128 4.74 -20.83 3.11
N ALA A 129 4.16 -20.11 2.15
CA ALA A 129 4.25 -20.46 0.74
C ALA A 129 5.69 -20.39 0.23
N THR A 130 6.44 -19.34 0.60
CA THR A 130 7.86 -19.20 0.24
C THR A 130 8.69 -20.35 0.81
N ARG A 131 8.46 -20.71 2.07
CA ARG A 131 9.14 -21.82 2.74
C ARG A 131 8.83 -23.16 2.08
N SER A 132 7.57 -23.41 1.77
CA SER A 132 7.15 -24.63 1.06
C SER A 132 7.77 -24.71 -0.34
N PHE A 133 7.89 -23.58 -1.04
CA PHE A 133 8.59 -23.53 -2.34
C PHE A 133 10.08 -23.89 -2.20
N PHE A 134 10.73 -23.42 -1.13
CA PHE A 134 12.12 -23.70 -0.82
C PHE A 134 12.38 -25.18 -0.46
N GLU A 135 11.53 -25.76 0.40
CA GLU A 135 11.71 -27.12 0.91
C GLU A 135 11.45 -28.21 -0.13
N ASN A 136 10.67 -27.92 -1.18
CA ASN A 136 10.35 -28.87 -2.25
C ASN A 136 11.49 -29.01 -3.31
N THR A 137 12.74 -28.75 -2.97
CA THR A 137 13.86 -28.66 -3.95
C THR A 137 14.57 -29.97 -4.27
N SER A 138 14.53 -30.96 -3.39
CA SER A 138 15.36 -32.18 -3.49
C SER A 138 15.12 -33.08 -4.72
N HIS A 139 13.96 -32.96 -5.39
CA HIS A 139 13.61 -33.74 -6.59
C HIS A 139 13.10 -32.89 -7.75
N ALA A 140 13.26 -31.58 -7.65
CA ALA A 140 12.71 -30.64 -8.63
C ALA A 140 13.80 -30.11 -9.57
N PRO A 141 13.43 -29.66 -10.78
CA PRO A 141 14.38 -28.99 -11.66
C PRO A 141 15.01 -27.76 -11.00
N PRO A 142 16.20 -27.32 -11.45
CA PRO A 142 16.85 -26.11 -10.98
C PRO A 142 15.94 -24.88 -11.02
N ARG A 143 16.00 -24.06 -9.96
CA ARG A 143 15.16 -22.89 -9.75
C ARG A 143 15.84 -21.84 -8.88
N ILE A 144 15.36 -20.62 -9.00
CA ILE A 144 15.75 -19.48 -8.20
C ILE A 144 14.54 -18.88 -7.48
N LEU A 145 14.82 -18.11 -6.43
CA LEU A 145 13.89 -17.14 -5.88
C LEU A 145 14.43 -15.73 -6.15
N LEU A 146 13.58 -14.83 -6.62
CA LEU A 146 13.90 -13.43 -6.84
C LEU A 146 12.99 -12.56 -5.99
N LYS A 147 13.57 -11.83 -5.04
CA LYS A 147 12.89 -10.79 -4.28
C LYS A 147 13.10 -9.44 -4.96
N LEU A 148 12.02 -8.74 -5.24
CA LEU A 148 12.02 -7.39 -5.80
C LEU A 148 11.55 -6.38 -4.75
N ASP A 149 12.35 -5.33 -4.56
CA ASP A 149 12.03 -4.14 -3.77
C ASP A 149 11.78 -2.98 -4.74
N MET A 150 10.76 -2.16 -4.49
CA MET A 150 10.42 -1.01 -5.34
C MET A 150 10.91 0.28 -4.69
N LYS A 151 11.54 1.16 -5.47
CA LYS A 151 12.01 2.45 -4.97
C LYS A 151 10.83 3.37 -4.67
N ASN A 152 10.63 3.66 -3.40
CA ASN A 152 9.70 4.69 -2.93
C ASN A 152 8.26 4.49 -3.46
N ALA A 153 7.82 3.24 -3.61
CA ALA A 153 6.71 2.86 -4.49
C ALA A 153 5.40 3.66 -4.32
N PHE A 154 4.92 3.77 -3.08
CA PHE A 154 3.71 4.57 -2.78
C PHE A 154 3.85 6.01 -3.27
N ASN A 155 5.05 6.57 -3.12
CA ASN A 155 5.43 7.90 -3.54
C ASN A 155 5.92 8.01 -5.00
N SER A 156 5.68 6.99 -5.80
CA SER A 156 5.98 7.05 -7.24
C SER A 156 4.76 6.68 -8.07
N ILE A 157 3.85 5.83 -7.57
CA ILE A 157 2.72 5.36 -8.38
C ILE A 157 1.79 6.49 -8.87
N ARG A 158 1.38 6.35 -10.12
CA ARG A 158 0.41 7.21 -10.81
C ARG A 158 -0.98 7.20 -10.17
N ARG A 159 -1.47 8.39 -9.81
CA ARG A 159 -2.80 8.58 -9.19
C ARG A 159 -3.96 8.38 -10.16
N ASP A 160 -3.81 8.86 -11.38
CA ASP A 160 -4.83 8.74 -12.43
C ASP A 160 -5.14 7.27 -12.71
N HIS A 161 -4.10 6.45 -12.90
CA HIS A 161 -4.23 5.00 -13.03
C HIS A 161 -4.87 4.37 -11.78
N ALA A 162 -4.42 4.71 -10.58
CA ALA A 162 -5.01 4.19 -9.36
C ALA A 162 -6.50 4.56 -9.18
N LEU A 163 -6.89 5.77 -9.60
CA LEU A 163 -8.29 6.23 -9.59
C LEU A 163 -9.13 5.54 -10.66
N GLU A 164 -8.59 5.34 -11.87
CA GLU A 164 -9.23 4.58 -12.93
C GLU A 164 -9.52 3.14 -12.48
N VAL A 165 -8.52 2.46 -11.94
CA VAL A 165 -8.67 1.09 -11.41
C VAL A 165 -9.67 1.07 -10.24
N CYS A 166 -9.64 2.07 -9.36
CA CYS A 166 -10.62 2.19 -8.28
C CYS A 166 -12.05 2.35 -8.83
N HIS A 167 -12.25 3.18 -9.86
CA HIS A 167 -13.53 3.37 -10.51
C HIS A 167 -14.08 2.05 -11.08
N GLN A 168 -13.21 1.26 -11.73
CA GLN A 168 -13.59 0.00 -12.36
C GLN A 168 -13.88 -1.11 -11.34
N ARG A 169 -13.02 -1.30 -10.34
CA ARG A 169 -13.07 -2.46 -9.42
C ARG A 169 -13.87 -2.20 -8.15
N THR A 170 -13.91 -0.95 -7.68
CA THR A 170 -14.54 -0.59 -6.40
C THR A 170 -15.35 0.72 -6.51
N PRO A 171 -16.33 0.80 -7.43
CA PRO A 171 -17.07 2.04 -7.70
C PRO A 171 -17.78 2.61 -6.46
N SER A 172 -18.11 1.77 -5.47
CA SER A 172 -18.76 2.17 -4.21
C SER A 172 -17.91 3.12 -3.34
N ILE A 173 -16.59 3.09 -3.46
CA ILE A 173 -15.68 3.99 -2.71
C ILE A 173 -15.04 5.06 -3.60
N PHE A 174 -15.31 5.03 -4.91
CA PHE A 174 -14.66 5.89 -5.89
C PHE A 174 -14.82 7.38 -5.57
N LYS A 175 -16.01 7.81 -5.13
CA LYS A 175 -16.25 9.23 -4.78
C LYS A 175 -15.25 9.74 -3.73
N LEU A 176 -15.01 8.95 -2.67
CA LEU A 176 -14.04 9.31 -1.64
C LEU A 176 -12.60 9.24 -2.18
N ALA A 177 -12.25 8.22 -2.96
CA ALA A 177 -10.93 8.10 -3.55
C ALA A 177 -10.62 9.29 -4.47
N HIS A 178 -11.58 9.65 -5.33
CA HIS A 178 -11.51 10.81 -6.20
C HIS A 178 -11.38 12.10 -5.41
N LEU A 179 -12.21 12.34 -4.38
CA LEU A 179 -12.07 13.51 -3.50
C LEU A 179 -10.68 13.58 -2.84
N SER A 180 -10.10 12.42 -2.52
CA SER A 180 -8.79 12.30 -1.89
C SER A 180 -7.64 12.66 -2.84
N TYR A 181 -7.65 12.11 -4.06
CA TYR A 181 -6.46 12.05 -4.90
C TYR A 181 -6.59 12.73 -6.28
N SER A 182 -7.78 13.17 -6.70
CA SER A 182 -7.96 13.87 -7.99
C SER A 182 -7.31 15.25 -8.04
N HIS A 183 -7.05 15.86 -6.88
CA HIS A 183 -6.45 17.19 -6.77
C HIS A 183 -5.26 17.17 -5.80
N PRO A 184 -4.23 18.01 -6.02
CA PRO A 184 -3.14 18.13 -5.08
C PRO A 184 -3.62 18.50 -3.67
N SER A 185 -2.97 17.97 -2.64
CA SER A 185 -3.25 18.32 -1.24
C SER A 185 -2.00 18.87 -0.56
N MET A 186 -2.18 19.71 0.45
CA MET A 186 -1.05 20.32 1.17
C MET A 186 -0.44 19.37 2.20
N LEU A 187 0.86 19.11 2.09
CA LEU A 187 1.66 18.44 3.11
C LEU A 187 2.45 19.50 3.88
N ILE A 188 2.25 19.56 5.20
CA ILE A 188 2.90 20.53 6.07
C ILE A 188 4.12 19.88 6.72
N ALA A 189 5.31 20.33 6.33
CA ALA A 189 6.60 19.90 6.86
C ALA A 189 7.24 21.05 7.65
N SER A 190 6.90 21.13 8.94
CA SER A 190 7.28 22.26 9.80
C SER A 190 6.77 23.59 9.22
N HIS A 191 7.66 24.45 8.70
CA HIS A 191 7.31 25.75 8.11
C HIS A 191 7.12 25.68 6.59
N ASN A 192 7.37 24.52 5.97
CA ASN A 192 7.26 24.34 4.54
C ASN A 192 5.94 23.69 4.17
N ILE A 193 5.36 24.13 3.06
CA ILE A 193 4.18 23.50 2.47
C ILE A 193 4.58 22.86 1.15
N ILE A 194 4.31 21.56 1.02
CA ILE A 194 4.63 20.76 -0.15
C ILE A 194 3.30 20.33 -0.80
N SER A 195 3.16 20.62 -2.10
CA SER A 195 2.01 20.16 -2.86
C SER A 195 2.16 18.67 -3.18
N SER A 196 1.29 17.83 -2.63
CA SER A 196 1.21 16.41 -2.98
C SER A 196 0.34 16.24 -4.22
N ALA A 197 0.96 16.42 -5.39
CA ALA A 197 0.29 16.37 -6.70
C ALA A 197 0.32 14.98 -7.34
N THR A 198 1.42 14.25 -7.19
CA THR A 198 1.54 12.82 -7.52
C THR A 198 1.28 11.99 -6.25
N VAL A 199 1.24 10.64 -6.32
CA VAL A 199 1.40 9.74 -5.15
C VAL A 199 0.17 9.41 -4.28
N ILE A 200 0.09 8.17 -3.83
CA ILE A 200 -0.81 7.75 -2.74
C ILE A 200 -0.12 7.97 -1.39
N GLN A 201 -0.76 8.72 -0.49
CA GLN A 201 -0.13 9.16 0.77
C GLN A 201 0.13 8.01 1.73
N GLN A 202 1.39 7.83 2.14
CA GLN A 202 1.76 6.91 3.21
C GLN A 202 1.18 7.40 4.55
N GLY A 203 0.25 6.63 5.11
CA GLY A 203 -0.49 6.98 6.33
C GLY A 203 -2.00 7.14 6.11
N ASP A 204 -2.45 7.22 4.85
CA ASP A 204 -3.87 7.14 4.52
C ASP A 204 -4.36 5.68 4.55
N PRO A 205 -5.42 5.36 5.32
CA PRO A 205 -6.03 4.03 5.33
C PRO A 205 -6.52 3.53 3.95
N LEU A 206 -6.85 4.41 3.00
CA LEU A 206 -7.18 4.01 1.61
C LEU A 206 -5.95 3.57 0.82
N GLY A 207 -4.76 4.05 1.21
CA GLY A 207 -3.58 4.00 0.36
C GLY A 207 -3.15 2.59 -0.04
N PRO A 208 -2.99 1.64 0.92
CA PRO A 208 -2.60 0.27 0.59
C PRO A 208 -3.55 -0.42 -0.39
N LEU A 209 -4.86 -0.21 -0.24
CA LEU A 209 -5.88 -0.79 -1.12
C LEU A 209 -5.76 -0.26 -2.55
N LEU A 210 -5.69 1.06 -2.70
CA LEU A 210 -5.53 1.70 -4.01
C LEU A 210 -4.23 1.26 -4.69
N PHE A 211 -3.13 1.21 -3.92
CA PHE A 211 -1.83 0.77 -4.41
C PHE A 211 -1.89 -0.68 -4.91
N ALA A 212 -2.38 -1.61 -4.08
CA ALA A 212 -2.45 -3.02 -4.41
C ALA A 212 -3.31 -3.29 -5.65
N MET A 213 -4.46 -2.61 -5.79
CA MET A 213 -5.29 -2.73 -6.98
C MET A 213 -4.60 -2.19 -8.24
N ALA A 214 -3.91 -1.05 -8.14
CA ALA A 214 -3.27 -0.39 -9.26
C ALA A 214 -2.14 -1.24 -9.89
N ILE A 215 -1.39 -1.97 -9.07
CA ILE A 215 -0.29 -2.83 -9.54
C ILE A 215 -0.73 -4.26 -9.90
N ASP A 216 -1.95 -4.67 -9.55
CA ASP A 216 -2.42 -6.06 -9.65
C ASP A 216 -2.35 -6.61 -11.09
N GLY A 217 -2.63 -5.79 -12.10
CA GLY A 217 -2.49 -6.19 -13.51
C GLY A 217 -1.05 -6.59 -13.87
N VAL A 218 -0.07 -5.85 -13.36
CA VAL A 218 1.35 -6.18 -13.52
C VAL A 218 1.70 -7.42 -12.69
N ALA A 219 1.22 -7.52 -11.45
CA ALA A 219 1.48 -8.66 -10.59
C ALA A 219 0.97 -9.99 -11.20
N ARG A 220 -0.24 -10.01 -11.76
CA ARG A 220 -0.84 -11.20 -12.38
C ARG A 220 -0.25 -11.62 -13.71
N SER A 221 0.41 -10.69 -14.39
CA SER A 221 1.00 -10.98 -15.69
C SER A 221 2.24 -11.89 -15.61
N ILE A 222 2.80 -12.09 -14.40
CA ILE A 222 3.91 -12.99 -14.09
C ILE A 222 3.53 -14.46 -14.31
N ALA A 223 4.35 -15.15 -15.10
CA ALA A 223 4.17 -16.56 -15.46
C ALA A 223 4.99 -17.53 -14.58
N SER A 224 5.94 -17.01 -13.80
CA SER A 224 6.75 -17.79 -12.86
C SER A 224 5.88 -18.63 -11.92
N LEU A 225 6.33 -19.87 -11.67
CA LEU A 225 5.67 -20.86 -10.81
C LEU A 225 5.30 -20.31 -9.44
N PHE A 226 6.18 -19.49 -8.88
CA PHE A 226 5.95 -18.79 -7.62
C PHE A 226 5.83 -17.30 -7.90
N ASN A 227 4.73 -16.71 -7.46
CA ASN A 227 4.41 -15.29 -7.65
C ASN A 227 3.60 -14.79 -6.46
N ILE A 228 4.27 -14.10 -5.54
CA ILE A 228 3.64 -13.50 -4.37
C ILE A 228 4.05 -12.04 -4.27
N TRP A 229 3.06 -11.19 -4.02
CA TRP A 229 3.21 -9.78 -3.76
C TRP A 229 2.63 -9.46 -2.38
N TYR A 230 3.31 -8.62 -1.63
CA TYR A 230 2.82 -8.02 -0.40
C TYR A 230 2.98 -6.51 -0.52
N LEU A 231 1.92 -5.84 -0.99
CA LEU A 231 1.99 -4.46 -1.47
C LEU A 231 3.08 -4.34 -2.55
N ASP A 232 4.09 -3.52 -2.32
CA ASP A 232 5.21 -3.24 -3.22
C ASP A 232 6.33 -4.28 -3.19
N ASP A 233 6.39 -5.14 -2.17
CA ASP A 233 7.36 -6.24 -2.10
C ASP A 233 6.88 -7.40 -2.99
N ALA A 234 7.69 -7.83 -3.95
CA ALA A 234 7.37 -8.99 -4.79
C ALA A 234 8.40 -10.12 -4.62
N THR A 235 7.95 -11.36 -4.66
CA THR A 235 8.79 -12.56 -4.60
C THR A 235 8.37 -13.51 -5.70
N LEU A 236 9.27 -13.73 -6.66
CA LEU A 236 9.09 -14.58 -7.82
C LEU A 236 9.95 -15.83 -7.67
N GLY A 237 9.55 -16.94 -8.27
CA GLY A 237 10.37 -18.15 -8.23
C GLY A 237 10.04 -19.15 -9.33
N GLY A 238 11.07 -19.84 -9.80
CA GLY A 238 10.98 -20.77 -10.92
C GLY A 238 12.33 -20.95 -11.60
N PRO A 239 12.35 -21.62 -12.76
CA PRO A 239 13.53 -21.67 -13.63
C PRO A 239 14.01 -20.26 -13.98
N ILE A 240 15.33 -20.08 -14.09
CA ILE A 240 15.95 -18.77 -14.29
C ILE A 240 15.46 -18.09 -15.58
N GLU A 241 15.17 -18.86 -16.62
CA GLU A 241 14.66 -18.40 -17.91
C GLU A 241 13.27 -17.81 -17.80
N ALA A 242 12.39 -18.45 -17.01
CA ALA A 242 11.04 -18.00 -16.77
C ALA A 242 11.03 -16.70 -15.96
N VAL A 243 11.82 -16.65 -14.88
CA VAL A 243 11.97 -15.43 -14.06
C VAL A 243 12.58 -14.29 -14.88
N ALA A 244 13.57 -14.57 -15.74
CA ALA A 244 14.16 -13.58 -16.65
C ALA A 244 13.14 -13.04 -17.66
N ALA A 245 12.32 -13.91 -18.23
CA ALA A 245 11.26 -13.51 -19.15
C ALA A 245 10.21 -12.62 -18.47
N ASP A 246 9.83 -12.95 -17.24
CA ASP A 246 8.95 -12.12 -16.43
C ASP A 246 9.54 -10.74 -16.16
N LEU A 247 10.83 -10.65 -15.81
CA LEU A 247 11.49 -9.35 -15.61
C LEU A 247 11.48 -8.47 -16.85
N ARG A 248 11.75 -9.05 -18.04
CA ARG A 248 11.71 -8.30 -19.31
C ARG A 248 10.35 -7.66 -19.58
N ARG A 249 9.27 -8.28 -19.10
CA ARG A 249 7.89 -7.81 -19.29
C ARG A 249 7.41 -6.90 -18.16
N VAL A 250 7.75 -7.24 -16.91
CA VAL A 250 7.29 -6.53 -15.72
C VAL A 250 8.00 -5.18 -15.55
N ILE A 251 9.29 -5.08 -15.88
CA ILE A 251 10.03 -3.81 -15.69
C ILE A 251 9.44 -2.66 -16.53
N PRO A 252 9.21 -2.82 -17.85
CA PRO A 252 8.51 -1.80 -18.63
C PRO A 252 7.11 -1.52 -18.11
N ALA A 253 6.35 -2.55 -17.71
CA ALA A 253 4.99 -2.39 -17.21
C ALA A 253 4.94 -1.61 -15.88
N LEU A 254 5.87 -1.84 -14.96
CA LEU A 254 6.03 -1.05 -13.74
C LEU A 254 6.43 0.38 -14.06
N SER A 255 7.33 0.59 -15.02
CA SER A 255 7.76 1.92 -15.44
C SER A 255 6.61 2.76 -16.00
N LEU A 256 5.63 2.15 -16.69
CA LEU A 256 4.42 2.83 -17.16
C LEU A 256 3.54 3.36 -16.00
N LEU A 257 3.67 2.74 -14.82
CA LEU A 257 3.04 3.16 -13.57
C LEU A 257 3.93 4.08 -12.73
N GLU A 258 5.07 4.52 -13.27
CA GLU A 258 6.11 5.29 -12.58
C GLU A 258 6.77 4.54 -11.41
N LEU A 259 6.73 3.20 -11.43
CA LEU A 259 7.40 2.35 -10.45
C LEU A 259 8.75 1.87 -10.97
N GLU A 260 9.77 2.00 -10.15
CA GLU A 260 11.15 1.58 -10.46
C GLU A 260 11.61 0.51 -9.47
N ILE A 261 12.26 -0.55 -9.98
CA ILE A 261 12.87 -1.58 -9.15
C ILE A 261 14.13 -1.04 -8.48
N ASN A 262 14.28 -1.35 -7.19
CA ASN A 262 15.46 -1.09 -6.41
C ASN A 262 16.43 -2.26 -6.51
N SER A 263 17.33 -2.22 -7.50
CA SER A 263 18.39 -3.22 -7.66
C SER A 263 19.24 -3.42 -6.41
N SER A 264 19.47 -2.38 -5.62
CA SER A 264 20.31 -2.48 -4.42
C SER A 264 19.67 -3.24 -3.25
N LYS A 265 18.34 -3.40 -3.27
CA LYS A 265 17.55 -4.07 -2.22
C LYS A 265 16.83 -5.32 -2.71
N SER A 266 16.83 -5.54 -4.01
CA SER A 266 16.36 -6.78 -4.62
C SER A 266 17.43 -7.85 -4.45
N GLU A 267 17.04 -9.12 -4.34
CA GLU A 267 17.95 -10.22 -4.01
C GLU A 267 17.59 -11.47 -4.84
N ILE A 268 18.60 -12.18 -5.36
CA ILE A 268 18.44 -13.48 -6.02
C ILE A 268 18.99 -14.56 -5.10
N ILE A 269 18.22 -15.62 -4.90
CA ILE A 269 18.58 -16.79 -4.11
C ILE A 269 18.65 -17.99 -5.06
N ASN A 270 19.84 -18.57 -5.18
CA ASN A 270 20.01 -19.84 -5.87
C ASN A 270 19.52 -20.98 -4.96
N LEU A 271 18.63 -21.84 -5.47
CA LEU A 271 18.10 -22.96 -4.69
C LEU A 271 18.83 -24.27 -4.98
N ASN A 272 19.13 -24.55 -6.26
CA ASN A 272 19.65 -25.85 -6.70
C ASN A 272 20.35 -25.81 -8.06
N TYR A 273 20.72 -24.64 -8.60
CA TYR A 273 21.68 -24.58 -9.71
C TYR A 273 23.09 -24.87 -9.21
N THR A 274 23.89 -25.53 -10.04
CA THR A 274 25.34 -25.60 -9.82
C THR A 274 25.95 -24.19 -9.89
N ALA A 275 27.11 -23.98 -9.27
CA ALA A 275 27.78 -22.68 -9.30
C ALA A 275 28.08 -22.24 -10.74
N ASP A 276 28.56 -23.15 -11.59
CA ASP A 276 28.90 -22.86 -12.98
C ASP A 276 27.66 -22.49 -13.82
N ASP A 277 26.56 -23.23 -13.67
CA ASP A 277 25.30 -22.91 -14.36
C ASP A 277 24.78 -21.54 -13.90
N PHE A 278 24.77 -21.31 -12.59
CA PHE A 278 24.27 -20.07 -12.01
C PHE A 278 25.10 -18.84 -12.43
N ASP A 279 26.42 -18.99 -12.50
CA ASP A 279 27.33 -17.94 -12.97
C ASP A 279 27.20 -17.68 -14.47
N GLY A 280 26.92 -18.72 -15.28
CA GLY A 280 26.58 -18.57 -16.69
C GLY A 280 25.32 -17.70 -16.92
N TRP A 281 24.35 -17.81 -16.01
CA TRP A 281 23.11 -17.02 -16.03
C TRP A 281 23.17 -15.70 -15.24
N CYS A 282 24.26 -15.43 -14.50
CA CYS A 282 24.50 -14.14 -13.83
C CYS A 282 24.51 -12.94 -14.80
N TYR A 283 24.42 -13.18 -16.11
CA TYR A 283 24.05 -12.22 -17.13
C TYR A 283 22.56 -11.81 -17.15
N LEU A 284 21.78 -12.07 -16.10
CA LEU A 284 20.58 -11.31 -15.70
C LEU A 284 20.89 -9.81 -15.45
N ARG A 285 21.56 -9.16 -16.41
CA ARG A 285 22.02 -7.75 -16.46
C ARG A 285 20.90 -6.72 -16.37
N ILE A 286 19.65 -7.17 -16.31
CA ILE A 286 18.48 -6.30 -16.21
C ILE A 286 18.39 -5.66 -14.81
N LEU A 287 19.08 -6.19 -13.78
CA LEU A 287 19.03 -5.69 -12.39
C LEU A 287 20.37 -5.25 -11.77
N ASP A 288 21.40 -4.96 -12.57
CA ASP A 288 22.76 -4.52 -12.12
C ASP A 288 23.55 -5.59 -11.31
N SER A 289 24.88 -5.47 -11.41
CA SER A 289 25.96 -6.22 -10.76
C SER A 289 25.92 -6.31 -9.22
N ARG A 290 24.95 -5.66 -8.56
CA ARG A 290 24.88 -5.46 -7.09
C ARG A 290 23.93 -6.39 -6.34
N MET A 291 23.20 -7.26 -7.04
CA MET A 291 22.24 -8.22 -6.46
C MET A 291 22.90 -9.40 -5.70
N ARG A 292 24.22 -9.41 -5.54
CA ARG A 292 24.96 -10.50 -4.88
C ARG A 292 24.78 -10.45 -3.37
N LYS A 293 23.91 -11.30 -2.83
CA LYS A 293 24.08 -11.85 -1.48
C LYS A 293 24.01 -13.37 -1.54
N LEU A 294 25.20 -13.97 -1.58
CA LEU A 294 25.38 -15.37 -1.22
C LEU A 294 25.15 -15.51 0.28
N LYS A 295 24.21 -16.35 0.67
CA LYS A 295 24.22 -17.02 1.97
C LYS A 295 24.22 -18.51 1.72
#